data_AF-A0A7C6KNH0-F1
#
_entry.id   AF-A0A7C6KNH0-F1
#
_cell.length_a   1.000
_cell.length_b   1.000
_cell.length_c   1.000
_cell.angle_alpha   90.00
_cell.angle_beta   90.00
_cell.angle_gamma   90.00
#
_symmetry.space_group_name_H-M   'P 1'
#
loop_
_entity.id
_entity.type
_entity.pdbx_description
1 polymer ?
#
loop_
_entity_poly.entity_id
_entity_poly.type
_entity_poly.pdbx_seq_one_letter_code
_entity_poly.pdbx_strand_id
1 'polypeptide(L)'
;MKLNTLFLGGKVDRVRSFDREKSKYKALNQHYAGVKPIEVDKIVGSVDRWEELDSNFQWKGRRPDERTKRIEAALARGEILPPIEVYELDGKYFVVDGHHRVGAAKKLGQAYLDADITQFSPAQGYSAPNSL
;
A
#
# COMPACT_ATOMS: atom_id res chain seq x y z
N MET A 1 27.81 29.40 7.08
CA MET A 1 27.18 28.20 6.48
C MET A 1 25.73 28.16 6.95
N LYS A 2 24.75 28.30 6.05
CA LYS A 2 23.32 28.22 6.38
C LYS A 2 22.87 26.77 6.20
N LEU A 3 22.34 26.15 7.26
CA LEU A 3 21.60 24.89 7.15
C LEU A 3 20.25 25.19 6.50
N ASN A 4 19.99 24.62 5.33
CA ASN A 4 18.65 24.53 4.78
C ASN A 4 17.99 23.27 5.34
N THR A 5 17.23 23.43 6.43
CA THR A 5 16.23 22.46 6.85
C THR A 5 14.89 22.89 6.24
N LEU A 6 14.54 22.32 5.09
CA LEU A 6 13.17 22.28 4.62
C LEU A 6 12.70 20.83 4.62
N PHE A 7 12.03 20.43 5.69
CA PHE A 7 11.07 19.33 5.66
C PHE A 7 9.72 19.88 6.12
N LEU A 8 9.01 20.53 5.21
CA LEU A 8 7.57 20.77 5.31
C LEU A 8 6.88 19.92 4.25
N GLY A 9 6.97 18.60 4.40
CA GLY A 9 6.04 17.66 3.79
C GLY A 9 5.12 17.16 4.89
N GLY A 10 3.91 17.71 4.98
CA GLY A 10 2.91 17.24 5.95
C GLY A 10 2.75 15.72 5.82
N LYS A 11 2.95 15.01 6.93
CA LYS A 11 2.70 13.56 7.01
C LYS A 11 1.29 13.31 6.47
N VAL A 12 1.18 12.51 5.41
CA VAL A 12 -0.13 12.09 4.91
C VAL A 12 -0.69 11.11 5.95
N ASP A 13 -1.47 11.61 6.91
CA ASP A 13 -1.91 10.87 8.11
C ASP A 13 -2.92 9.74 7.83
N ARG A 14 -3.11 9.33 6.56
CA ARG A 14 -4.14 8.37 6.17
C ARG A 14 -3.77 7.51 4.98
N VAL A 15 -4.21 6.25 5.05
CA VAL A 15 -4.27 5.33 3.90
C VAL A 15 -5.07 6.00 2.78
N ARG A 16 -4.55 5.94 1.56
CA ARG A 16 -5.19 6.53 0.37
C ARG A 16 -6.26 5.59 -0.20
N SER A 17 -7.31 6.18 -0.77
CA SER A 17 -8.32 5.44 -1.54
C SER A 17 -7.82 5.21 -2.96
N PHE A 18 -7.87 3.96 -3.42
CA PHE A 18 -7.58 3.64 -4.82
C PHE A 18 -8.51 4.38 -5.78
N ASP A 19 -9.82 4.37 -5.54
CA ASP A 19 -10.80 5.01 -6.43
C ASP A 19 -10.57 6.52 -6.55
N ARG A 20 -10.17 7.19 -5.46
CA ARG A 20 -9.83 8.62 -5.50
C ARG A 20 -8.53 8.91 -6.26
N GLU A 21 -7.57 8.01 -6.24
CA GLU A 21 -6.32 8.16 -7.00
C GLU A 21 -6.54 7.81 -8.48
N LYS A 22 -7.30 6.75 -8.74
CA LYS A 22 -7.71 6.31 -10.09
C LYS A 22 -8.50 7.37 -10.84
N SER A 23 -9.42 8.08 -10.17
CA SER A 23 -10.27 9.11 -10.81
C SER A 23 -9.51 10.31 -11.36
N LYS A 24 -8.24 10.50 -10.98
CA LYS A 24 -7.36 11.53 -11.55
C LYS A 24 -6.92 11.21 -12.98
N TYR A 25 -7.06 9.96 -13.41
CA TYR A 25 -6.69 9.49 -14.73
C TYR A 25 -7.94 9.45 -15.62
N LYS A 26 -7.82 9.95 -16.86
CA LYS A 26 -8.93 9.95 -17.83
C LYS A 26 -9.25 8.54 -18.33
N ALA A 27 -8.23 7.73 -18.55
CA ALA A 27 -8.35 6.36 -19.02
C ALA A 27 -7.14 5.55 -18.55
N LEU A 28 -7.40 4.30 -18.14
CA LEU A 28 -6.39 3.36 -17.67
C LEU A 28 -6.58 2.01 -18.36
N ASN A 29 -5.47 1.38 -18.74
CA ASN A 29 -5.41 -0.03 -19.06
C ASN A 29 -5.21 -0.82 -17.77
N GLN A 30 -5.78 -2.02 -17.72
CA GLN A 30 -5.56 -2.98 -16.63
C GLN A 30 -4.82 -4.19 -17.19
N HIS A 31 -3.80 -4.65 -16.48
CA HIS A 31 -3.16 -5.93 -16.80
C HIS A 31 -2.74 -6.67 -15.54
N TYR A 32 -2.75 -7.99 -15.63
CA TYR A 32 -2.26 -8.86 -14.57
C TYR A 32 -0.73 -8.97 -14.65
N ALA A 33 -0.05 -8.61 -13.56
CA ALA A 33 1.41 -8.55 -13.50
C ALA A 33 2.03 -9.75 -12.75
N GLY A 34 1.20 -10.65 -12.19
CA GLY A 34 1.63 -11.84 -11.47
C GLY A 34 2.08 -11.58 -10.04
N VAL A 35 2.57 -12.65 -9.39
CA VAL A 35 3.10 -12.58 -8.02
C VAL A 35 4.55 -12.10 -8.03
N LYS A 36 4.84 -11.02 -7.30
CA LYS A 36 6.19 -10.43 -7.18
C LYS A 36 6.42 -9.85 -5.78
N PRO A 37 7.68 -9.80 -5.30
CA PRO A 37 8.00 -9.03 -4.10
C PRO A 37 7.86 -7.54 -4.38
N ILE A 38 7.21 -6.81 -3.47
CA ILE A 38 7.03 -5.35 -3.53
C ILE A 38 7.56 -4.68 -2.28
N GLU A 39 8.05 -3.45 -2.41
CA GLU A 39 8.48 -2.65 -1.26
C GLU A 39 7.29 -2.26 -0.39
N VAL A 40 7.37 -2.54 0.91
CA VAL A 40 6.30 -2.22 1.88
C VAL A 40 6.04 -0.71 1.97
N ASP A 41 7.04 0.12 1.71
CA ASP A 41 6.92 1.58 1.71
C ASP A 41 6.16 2.13 0.49
N LYS A 42 6.08 1.36 -0.60
CA LYS A 42 5.24 1.71 -1.76
C LYS A 42 3.78 1.34 -1.56
N ILE A 43 3.42 0.66 -0.46
CA ILE A 43 2.03 0.39 -0.09
C ILE A 43 1.46 1.61 0.63
N VAL A 44 0.61 2.36 -0.09
CA VAL A 44 0.12 3.69 0.32
C VAL A 44 -1.39 3.73 0.55
N GLY A 45 -2.13 2.72 0.07
CA GLY A 45 -3.58 2.79 0.00
C GLY A 45 -4.30 1.47 0.15
N SER A 46 -5.63 1.55 0.11
CA SER A 46 -6.55 0.43 0.10
C SER A 46 -7.62 0.68 -0.95
N VAL A 47 -8.16 -0.40 -1.50
CA VAL A 47 -9.30 -0.33 -2.43
C VAL A 47 -10.59 -0.02 -1.67
N ASP A 48 -10.87 -0.71 -0.57
CA ASP A 48 -12.14 -0.64 0.17
C ASP A 48 -12.00 -0.09 1.61
N ARG A 49 -10.97 -0.46 2.37
CA ARG A 49 -10.83 -0.18 3.82
C ARG A 49 -10.05 1.08 4.20
N TRP A 50 -9.82 2.00 3.27
CA TRP A 50 -8.93 3.15 3.50
C TRP A 50 -9.38 4.08 4.67
N GLU A 51 -10.68 4.19 4.94
CA GLU A 51 -11.21 5.00 6.06
C GLU A 51 -10.97 4.35 7.43
N GLU A 52 -10.93 3.01 7.48
CA GLU A 52 -10.82 2.22 8.70
C GLU A 52 -9.36 2.12 9.21
N LEU A 53 -8.39 2.55 8.40
CA LEU A 53 -6.96 2.32 8.64
C LEU A 53 -6.21 3.63 8.93
N ASP A 54 -5.23 3.56 9.85
CA ASP A 54 -4.23 4.61 10.04
C ASP A 54 -3.07 4.49 9.04
N SER A 55 -2.13 5.46 9.06
CA SER A 55 -0.99 5.47 8.14
C SER A 55 -0.05 4.25 8.24
N ASN A 56 -0.13 3.48 9.33
CA ASN A 56 0.61 2.23 9.54
C ASN A 56 -0.22 0.98 9.19
N PHE A 57 -1.35 1.15 8.48
CA PHE A 57 -2.29 0.08 8.14
C PHE A 57 -2.85 -0.65 9.38
N GLN A 58 -2.97 0.06 10.51
CA GLN A 58 -3.64 -0.46 11.71
C GLN A 58 -5.10 -0.03 11.73
N TRP A 59 -5.97 -0.92 12.19
CA TRP A 59 -7.40 -0.65 12.33
C TRP A 59 -7.65 0.40 13.41
N LYS A 60 -8.32 1.49 13.04
CA LYS A 60 -8.72 2.56 13.97
C LYS A 60 -9.74 2.03 14.98
N GLY A 61 -9.54 2.39 16.25
CA GLY A 61 -10.52 2.12 17.31
C GLY A 61 -10.73 0.64 17.65
N ARG A 62 -9.85 -0.26 17.19
CA ARG A 62 -9.91 -1.70 17.52
C ARG A 62 -8.61 -2.16 18.16
N ARG A 63 -8.73 -3.03 19.17
CA ARG A 63 -7.57 -3.78 19.67
C ARG A 63 -7.21 -4.89 18.68
N PRO A 64 -5.93 -5.25 18.54
CA PRO A 64 -5.53 -6.38 17.71
C PRO A 64 -6.25 -7.65 18.17
N ASP A 65 -6.97 -8.28 17.24
CA ASP A 65 -7.57 -9.59 17.47
C ASP A 65 -6.52 -10.70 17.47
N GLU A 66 -6.91 -11.92 17.86
CA GLU A 66 -5.98 -13.05 17.88
C GLU A 66 -5.39 -13.36 16.50
N ARG A 67 -6.17 -13.16 15.44
CA ARG A 67 -5.74 -13.39 14.06
C ARG A 67 -4.56 -12.47 13.72
N THR A 68 -4.66 -11.19 14.06
CA THR A 68 -3.60 -10.21 13.85
C THR A 68 -2.33 -10.62 14.59
N LYS A 69 -2.45 -11.03 15.86
CA LYS A 69 -1.31 -11.49 16.66
C LYS A 69 -0.64 -12.73 16.07
N ARG A 70 -1.43 -13.68 15.54
CA ARG A 70 -0.90 -14.89 14.87
C ARG A 70 -0.13 -14.53 13.60
N ILE A 71 -0.66 -13.61 12.79
CA ILE A 71 0.00 -13.12 11.57
C ILE A 71 1.32 -12.40 11.91
N GLU A 72 1.30 -11.49 12.90
CA GLU A 72 2.51 -10.80 13.38
C GLU A 72 3.57 -11.80 13.84
N ALA A 73 3.17 -12.82 14.62
CA ALA A 73 4.09 -13.82 15.11
C ALA A 73 4.65 -14.72 14.00
N ALA A 74 3.85 -15.06 12.99
CA ALA A 74 4.31 -15.84 11.83
C ALA A 74 5.34 -15.05 11.00
N LEU A 75 5.05 -13.78 10.70
CA LEU A 75 6.00 -12.90 10.00
C LEU A 75 7.29 -12.70 10.79
N ALA A 76 7.19 -12.50 12.11
CA ALA A 76 8.38 -12.36 12.97
C ALA A 76 9.26 -13.62 12.99
N ARG A 77 8.68 -14.81 12.74
CA ARG A 77 9.41 -16.07 12.58
C ARG A 77 9.93 -16.31 11.16
N GLY A 78 9.65 -15.41 10.22
CA GLY A 78 10.03 -15.56 8.82
C GLY A 78 9.22 -16.62 8.08
N GLU A 79 8.02 -16.96 8.56
CA GLU A 79 7.14 -17.89 7.85
C GLU A 79 6.65 -17.29 6.53
N ILE A 80 6.62 -18.12 5.49
CA ILE A 80 6.03 -17.75 4.21
C ILE A 80 4.52 -17.75 4.37
N LEU A 81 3.92 -16.57 4.27
CA LEU A 81 2.48 -16.39 4.21
C LEU A 81 2.03 -16.33 2.74
N PRO A 82 0.72 -16.53 2.45
CA PRO A 82 0.21 -16.27 1.12
C PRO A 82 0.56 -14.84 0.66
N PRO A 83 0.63 -14.56 -0.65
CA PRO A 83 0.83 -13.20 -1.14
C PRO A 83 -0.37 -12.32 -0.75
N ILE A 84 -0.12 -11.02 -0.55
CA ILE A 84 -1.20 -10.03 -0.47
C ILE A 84 -1.76 -9.76 -1.88
N GLU A 85 -2.98 -9.25 -1.99
CA GLU A 85 -3.53 -8.85 -3.29
C GLU A 85 -3.49 -7.32 -3.38
N VAL A 86 -2.93 -6.79 -4.48
CA VAL A 86 -2.77 -5.35 -4.66
C VAL A 86 -3.10 -4.88 -6.06
N TYR A 87 -3.59 -3.64 -6.12
CA TYR A 87 -3.58 -2.84 -7.32
C TYR A 87 -2.35 -1.95 -7.34
N GLU A 88 -1.64 -1.91 -8.47
CA GLU A 88 -0.59 -0.93 -8.71
C GLU A 88 -1.13 0.22 -9.57
N LEU A 89 -0.85 1.45 -9.17
CA LEU A 89 -1.10 2.66 -9.96
C LEU A 89 0.07 3.62 -9.78
N ASP A 90 0.79 3.92 -10.86
CA ASP A 90 1.91 4.87 -10.87
C ASP A 90 2.98 4.55 -9.80
N GLY A 91 3.42 3.28 -9.77
CA GLY A 91 4.46 2.79 -8.85
C GLY A 91 4.04 2.73 -7.38
N LYS A 92 2.74 2.93 -7.08
CA LYS A 92 2.16 2.87 -5.74
C LYS A 92 1.18 1.72 -5.64
N TYR A 93 1.15 1.06 -4.48
CA TYR A 93 0.31 -0.11 -4.24
C TYR A 93 -0.88 0.21 -3.32
N PHE A 94 -2.02 -0.36 -3.68
CA PHE A 94 -3.29 -0.26 -2.98
C PHE A 94 -3.78 -1.67 -2.64
N VAL A 95 -3.96 -1.94 -1.36
CA VAL A 95 -4.32 -3.27 -0.87
C VAL A 95 -5.77 -3.59 -1.24
N VAL A 96 -5.96 -4.73 -1.91
CA VAL A 96 -7.26 -5.38 -2.15
C VAL A 96 -7.53 -6.36 -1.01
N ASP A 97 -6.59 -7.24 -0.71
CA ASP A 97 -6.63 -8.18 0.42
C ASP A 97 -5.28 -8.26 1.15
N GLY A 98 -5.33 -8.61 2.43
CA GLY A 98 -4.15 -8.84 3.25
C GLY A 98 -3.72 -7.66 4.11
N HIS A 99 -4.64 -6.74 4.46
CA HIS A 99 -4.34 -5.55 5.28
C HIS A 99 -3.62 -5.87 6.59
N HIS A 100 -3.99 -6.97 7.28
CA HIS A 100 -3.30 -7.39 8.50
C HIS A 100 -1.83 -7.79 8.26
N ARG A 101 -1.52 -8.41 7.10
CA ARG A 101 -0.14 -8.75 6.72
C ARG A 101 0.67 -7.48 6.43
N VAL A 102 0.07 -6.51 5.74
CA VAL A 102 0.68 -5.19 5.52
C VAL A 102 0.94 -4.45 6.82
N GLY A 103 -0.05 -4.38 7.71
CA GLY A 103 0.09 -3.75 9.01
C GLY A 103 1.17 -4.41 9.87
N ALA A 104 1.22 -5.74 9.89
CA ALA A 104 2.25 -6.50 10.60
C ALA A 104 3.65 -6.27 10.00
N ALA A 105 3.79 -6.31 8.67
CA ALA A 105 5.06 -6.04 7.99
C ALA A 105 5.57 -4.62 8.26
N LYS A 106 4.69 -3.61 8.21
CA LYS A 106 5.03 -2.22 8.58
C LYS A 106 5.48 -2.11 10.03
N LYS A 107 4.77 -2.77 10.96
CA LYS A 107 5.12 -2.80 12.39
C LYS A 107 6.48 -3.46 12.66
N LEU A 108 6.82 -4.51 11.90
CA LEU A 108 8.08 -5.23 12.00
C LEU A 108 9.23 -4.59 11.22
N GLY A 109 8.97 -3.54 10.42
CA GLY A 109 9.97 -2.90 9.56
C GLY A 109 10.44 -3.80 8.42
N GLN A 110 9.60 -4.72 7.96
CA GLN A 110 9.92 -5.61 6.85
C GLN A 110 9.96 -4.83 5.53
N ALA A 111 11.04 -5.00 4.76
CA ALA A 111 11.25 -4.23 3.53
C ALA A 111 10.35 -4.67 2.37
N TYR A 112 10.07 -5.97 2.27
CA TYR A 112 9.35 -6.56 1.13
C TYR A 112 8.23 -7.50 1.56
N LEU A 113 7.15 -7.55 0.77
CA LEU A 113 6.11 -8.57 0.84
C LEU A 113 5.83 -9.14 -0.56
N ASP A 114 5.54 -10.42 -0.64
CA ASP A 114 5.01 -11.02 -1.87
C ASP A 114 3.58 -10.54 -2.11
N ALA A 115 3.32 -10.08 -3.32
CA ALA A 115 2.03 -9.55 -3.73
C ALA A 115 1.59 -10.11 -5.08
N ASP A 116 0.32 -10.44 -5.20
CA ASP A 116 -0.37 -10.74 -6.45
C ASP A 116 -0.91 -9.42 -7.04
N ILE A 117 -0.40 -9.05 -8.22
CA ILE A 117 -0.47 -7.67 -8.70
C ILE A 117 -1.37 -7.56 -9.93
N THR A 118 -2.37 -6.67 -9.84
CA THR A 118 -3.06 -6.10 -11.00
C THR A 118 -2.61 -4.66 -11.21
N GLN A 119 -1.95 -4.37 -12.33
CA GLN A 119 -1.39 -3.05 -12.63
C GLN A 119 -2.32 -2.22 -13.51
N PHE A 120 -2.49 -0.96 -13.12
CA PHE A 120 -3.24 0.07 -13.85
C PHE A 120 -2.27 1.11 -14.41
N SER A 121 -2.25 1.27 -15.73
CA SER A 121 -1.36 2.22 -16.43
C SER A 121 -2.17 3.15 -17.33
N PRO A 122 -1.74 4.42 -17.55
CA PRO A 122 -2.42 5.33 -18.46
C PRO A 122 -2.62 4.71 -19.85
N ALA A 123 -3.82 4.85 -20.40
CA ALA A 123 -4.07 4.44 -21.79
C ALA A 123 -3.21 5.30 -22.75
N GLN A 124 -2.76 4.70 -23.87
CA GLN A 124 -1.94 5.41 -24.85
C GLN A 124 -2.61 6.74 -25.27
N GLY A 125 -1.84 7.83 -25.27
CA GLY A 125 -2.35 9.19 -25.53
C GLY A 125 -2.78 9.98 -24.28
N TYR A 126 -2.77 9.35 -23.09
CA TYR A 126 -2.97 10.02 -21.81
C TYR A 126 -1.71 9.88 -20.93
N SER A 127 -1.12 11.00 -20.51
CA SER A 127 -0.03 11.02 -19.53
C SER A 127 -0.57 10.95 -18.11
N ALA A 128 0.25 10.49 -17.16
CA ALA A 128 -0.08 10.62 -15.74
C ALA A 128 -0.35 12.10 -15.40
N PRO A 129 -1.33 12.42 -14.54
CA PRO A 129 -1.57 13.78 -14.11
C PRO A 129 -0.30 14.31 -13.43
N ASN A 130 0.25 15.42 -13.95
CA ASN A 130 1.52 16.07 -13.54
C ASN A 130 2.10 15.55 -12.21
N SER A 131 3.06 14.64 -12.28
CA SER A 131 3.89 14.26 -11.14
C SER A 131 4.80 15.46 -10.83
N LEU A 132 4.37 16.27 -9.86
CA LEU A 132 5.16 17.35 -9.25
C LEU A 132 6.25 16.77 -8.34
#